data_AF-A0A6A6XK86-F1
#
_entry.id   AF-A0A6A6XK86-F1
#
_cell.length_a   1.000
_cell.length_b   1.000
_cell.length_c   1.000
_cell.angle_alpha   90.00
_cell.angle_beta   90.00
_cell.angle_gamma   90.00
#
_symmetry.space_group_name_H-M   'P 1'
#
loop_
_entity.id
_entity.type
_entity.pdbx_description
1 polymer ?
#
loop_
_entity_poly.entity_id
_entity_poly.type
_entity_poly.pdbx_seq_one_letter_code
_entity_poly.pdbx_strand_id
1 'polypeptide(L)'
;ISGILIELIEGFTLAGLSPSTTPGPSCQSIVDQAIANVHILSDNAVLNEDVRASNILVSPKLNGGYRVCAIDFAQCRIRGKDESDLEWGRAKWTQDEEGAVGLVMQKRLAKQGFELKFEHSMRYLEWAEREEDTAS
;
A
#
# COMPACT_ATOMS: atom_id res chain seq x y z
N ILE A 1 10.69 6.96 30.27
CA ILE A 1 10.37 7.30 28.87
C ILE A 1 10.17 5.98 28.14
N SER A 2 9.02 5.78 27.52
CA SER A 2 8.74 4.60 26.69
C SER A 2 8.90 5.02 25.22
N GLY A 3 9.57 4.20 24.42
CA GLY A 3 9.84 4.50 23.02
C GLY A 3 10.02 3.21 22.22
N ILE A 4 9.87 3.33 20.91
CA ILE A 4 10.09 2.24 19.97
C ILE A 4 11.42 2.52 19.26
N LEU A 5 12.35 1.57 19.30
CA LEU A 5 13.59 1.62 18.53
C LEU A 5 13.39 0.79 17.26
N ILE A 6 13.61 1.40 16.09
CA ILE A 6 13.50 0.75 14.78
C ILE A 6 14.82 0.88 14.01
N GLU A 7 15.02 -0.01 13.03
CA GLU A 7 16.11 0.08 12.06
C GLU A 7 16.11 1.46 11.39
N LEU A 8 17.28 2.09 11.29
CA LEU A 8 17.45 3.27 10.45
C LEU A 8 17.46 2.81 8.98
N ILE A 9 16.42 3.19 8.24
CA ILE A 9 16.31 2.91 6.81
C ILE A 9 16.60 4.22 6.06
N GLU A 10 17.78 4.29 5.43
CA GLU A 10 18.14 5.43 4.59
C GLU A 10 17.37 5.41 3.26
N GLY A 11 16.93 6.58 2.80
CA GLY A 11 16.20 6.69 1.54
C GLY A 11 15.21 7.84 1.52
N PHE A 12 14.14 7.68 0.76
CA PHE A 12 13.07 8.65 0.62
C PHE A 12 11.71 7.95 0.74
N THR A 13 10.65 8.71 1.04
CA THR A 13 9.29 8.14 1.08
C THR A 13 8.76 7.91 -0.33
N LEU A 14 7.87 6.95 -0.55
CA LEU A 14 7.20 6.72 -1.83
C LEU A 14 6.51 8.00 -2.36
N ALA A 15 6.02 8.86 -1.46
CA ALA A 15 5.46 10.17 -1.81
C ALA A 15 6.44 11.11 -2.52
N GLY A 16 7.75 10.93 -2.31
CA GLY A 16 8.85 11.68 -2.92
C GLY A 16 9.44 10.99 -4.16
N LEU A 17 8.87 9.87 -4.61
CA LEU A 17 9.31 9.21 -5.84
C LEU A 17 9.11 10.13 -7.05
N SER A 18 10.16 10.29 -7.85
CA SER A 18 10.15 11.10 -9.06
C SER A 18 10.79 10.36 -10.25
N PRO A 19 10.15 10.36 -11.43
CA PRO A 19 10.76 9.84 -12.66
C PRO A 19 11.99 10.61 -13.14
N SER A 20 12.21 11.83 -12.62
CA SER A 20 13.38 12.65 -12.97
C SER A 20 14.68 12.18 -12.30
N THR A 21 14.56 11.56 -11.12
CA THR A 21 15.69 11.07 -10.32
C THR A 21 15.77 9.55 -10.28
N THR A 22 14.67 8.87 -10.59
CA THR A 22 14.55 7.41 -10.55
C THR A 22 14.20 6.87 -11.94
N PRO A 23 14.95 5.89 -12.48
CA PRO A 23 14.64 5.30 -13.78
C PRO A 23 13.21 4.75 -13.85
N GLY A 24 12.54 4.93 -14.98
CA GLY A 24 11.14 4.49 -15.18
C GLY A 24 10.85 3.02 -14.77
N PRO A 25 11.66 2.04 -15.21
CA PRO A 25 11.49 0.65 -14.77
C PRO A 25 11.61 0.46 -13.25
N SER A 26 12.46 1.26 -12.59
CA SER A 26 12.57 1.28 -11.14
C SER A 26 11.34 1.91 -10.49
N CYS A 27 10.77 2.98 -11.04
CA CYS A 27 9.52 3.57 -10.54
C CYS A 27 8.38 2.54 -10.53
N GLN A 28 8.21 1.79 -11.63
CA GLN A 28 7.21 0.71 -11.71
C GLN A 28 7.49 -0.36 -10.64
N SER A 29 8.71 -0.89 -10.60
CA SER A 29 9.10 -1.94 -9.65
C SER A 29 8.95 -1.51 -8.18
N ILE A 30 9.18 -0.24 -7.86
CA ILE A 30 9.00 0.31 -6.51
C ILE A 30 7.51 0.28 -6.12
N VAL A 31 6.61 0.72 -7.01
CA VAL A 31 5.17 0.72 -6.72
C VAL A 31 4.62 -0.70 -6.66
N ASP A 32 5.08 -1.59 -7.54
CA ASP A 32 4.69 -3.02 -7.51
C ASP A 32 5.09 -3.68 -6.18
N GLN A 33 6.30 -3.38 -5.67
CA GLN A 33 6.74 -3.86 -4.35
C GLN A 33 5.89 -3.28 -3.21
N ALA A 34 5.48 -2.02 -3.30
CA ALA A 34 4.61 -1.41 -2.29
C ALA A 34 3.24 -2.11 -2.24
N ILE A 35 2.67 -2.45 -3.39
CA ILE A 35 1.42 -3.22 -3.50
C ILE A 35 1.63 -4.64 -2.98
N ALA A 36 2.76 -5.28 -3.32
CA ALA A 36 3.10 -6.60 -2.78
C ALA A 36 3.19 -6.60 -1.25
N ASN A 37 3.69 -5.52 -0.63
CA ASN A 37 3.66 -5.37 0.83
C ASN A 37 2.23 -5.30 1.39
N VAL A 38 1.30 -4.61 0.72
CA VAL A 38 -0.13 -4.61 1.08
C VAL A 38 -0.71 -6.02 1.00
N HIS A 39 -0.35 -6.79 -0.03
CA HIS A 39 -0.75 -8.21 -0.14
C HIS A 39 -0.19 -9.04 1.00
N ILE A 40 1.07 -8.86 1.39
CA ILE A 40 1.67 -9.56 2.52
C ILE A 40 0.93 -9.24 3.82
N LEU A 41 0.57 -7.98 4.08
CA LEU A 41 -0.23 -7.63 5.26
C LEU A 41 -1.60 -8.31 5.23
N SER A 42 -2.25 -8.29 4.07
CA SER A 42 -3.54 -8.94 3.83
C SER A 42 -3.50 -10.44 4.11
N ASP A 43 -2.47 -11.13 3.59
CA ASP A 43 -2.26 -12.57 3.75
C ASP A 43 -1.98 -12.96 5.21
N ASN A 44 -1.51 -12.01 6.02
CA ASN A 44 -1.26 -12.17 7.45
C ASN A 44 -2.41 -11.63 8.32
N ALA A 45 -3.60 -11.45 7.74
CA ALA A 45 -4.80 -10.97 8.43
C ALA A 45 -4.61 -9.60 9.11
N VAL A 46 -3.84 -8.72 8.46
CA VAL A 46 -3.63 -7.33 8.86
C VAL A 46 -4.39 -6.40 7.92
N LEU A 47 -5.09 -5.44 8.53
CA LEU A 47 -5.69 -4.28 7.86
C LEU A 47 -4.91 -3.05 8.33
N ASN A 48 -4.35 -2.31 7.38
CA ASN A 48 -3.73 -1.02 7.66
C ASN A 48 -4.73 0.10 7.31
N GLU A 49 -5.21 0.81 8.34
CA GLU A 49 -6.19 1.88 8.17
C GLU A 49 -5.53 3.21 7.73
N ASP A 50 -4.20 3.28 7.69
CA ASP A 50 -3.41 4.47 7.34
C ASP A 50 -2.36 4.20 6.24
N VAL A 51 -2.77 3.50 5.17
CA VAL A 51 -1.94 3.32 3.99
C VAL A 51 -1.75 4.65 3.26
N ARG A 52 -0.52 5.17 3.31
CA ARG A 52 -0.14 6.42 2.64
C ARG A 52 1.26 6.29 2.03
N ALA A 53 1.48 6.94 0.89
CA ALA A 53 2.80 6.98 0.25
C ALA A 53 3.89 7.63 1.14
N SER A 54 3.53 8.47 2.12
CA SER A 54 4.47 9.00 3.12
C SER A 54 4.88 7.98 4.17
N ASN A 55 4.05 6.96 4.41
CA ASN A 55 4.28 5.87 5.35
C ASN A 55 4.97 4.67 4.66
N ILE A 56 5.60 4.88 3.50
CA ILE A 56 6.34 3.86 2.77
C ILE A 56 7.72 4.41 2.43
N LEU A 57 8.77 3.75 2.89
CA LEU A 57 10.16 4.09 2.59
C LEU A 57 10.67 3.31 1.38
N VAL A 58 11.48 3.99 0.58
CA VAL A 58 12.18 3.47 -0.59
C VAL A 58 13.67 3.67 -0.35
N SER A 59 14.40 2.57 -0.19
CA SER A 59 15.81 2.53 0.15
C SER A 59 16.64 1.92 -0.99
N PRO A 60 17.63 2.63 -1.55
CA PRO A 60 18.50 2.09 -2.57
C PRO A 60 19.32 0.89 -2.06
N LYS A 61 19.48 -0.14 -2.90
CA LYS A 61 20.33 -1.30 -2.64
C LYS A 61 21.66 -1.14 -3.37
N LEU A 62 22.72 -1.76 -2.84
CA LEU A 62 24.06 -1.77 -3.46
C LEU A 62 24.07 -2.36 -4.88
N ASN A 63 23.11 -3.24 -5.20
CA ASN A 63 22.98 -3.87 -6.51
C ASN A 63 22.18 -3.02 -7.53
N GLY A 64 21.89 -1.75 -7.22
CA GLY A 64 21.15 -0.85 -8.11
C GLY A 64 19.62 -1.02 -8.07
N GLY A 65 19.10 -1.93 -7.24
CA GLY A 65 17.67 -2.06 -6.98
C GLY A 65 17.20 -1.17 -5.82
N TYR A 66 15.93 -1.32 -5.45
CA TYR A 66 15.34 -0.64 -4.31
C TYR A 66 14.71 -1.65 -3.34
N ARG A 67 14.73 -1.36 -2.05
CA ARG A 67 13.97 -2.01 -0.98
C ARG A 67 12.80 -1.08 -0.65
N VAL A 68 11.59 -1.62 -0.61
CA VAL A 68 10.38 -0.87 -0.25
C VAL A 68 9.84 -1.40 1.07
N CYS A 69 9.65 -0.53 2.04
CA CYS A 69 9.20 -0.89 3.39
C CYS A 69 8.02 -0.01 3.81
N ALA A 70 6.91 -0.63 4.21
CA ALA A 70 5.91 0.07 4.97
C ALA A 70 6.50 0.44 6.35
N ILE A 71 6.25 1.67 6.77
CA ILE A 71 6.55 2.19 8.09
C ILE A 71 5.25 2.68 8.72
N ASP A 72 5.26 2.90 10.03
CA ASP A 72 4.09 3.32 10.80
C ASP A 72 2.93 2.31 10.71
N PHE A 73 2.88 1.42 11.71
CA PHE A 73 1.84 0.41 11.87
C PHE A 73 0.88 0.75 13.03
N ALA A 74 0.87 2.00 13.50
CA ALA A 74 0.07 2.39 14.66
C ALA A 74 -1.43 2.26 14.43
N GLN A 75 -1.88 2.40 13.17
CA GLN A 75 -3.26 2.26 12.72
C GLN A 75 -3.52 0.91 12.02
N CYS A 76 -2.69 -0.10 12.32
CA CYS A 76 -2.98 -1.46 11.87
C CYS A 76 -3.83 -2.18 12.90
N ARG A 77 -4.79 -2.97 12.41
CA ARG A 77 -5.50 -3.96 13.22
C ARG A 77 -5.31 -5.36 12.65
N ILE A 78 -5.26 -6.33 13.56
CA ILE A 78 -5.33 -7.75 13.20
C ILE A 78 -6.81 -8.13 13.12
N ARG A 79 -7.15 -9.02 12.18
CA ARG A 79 -8.49 -9.59 12.08
C ARG A 79 -8.95 -10.16 13.44
N GLY A 80 -10.17 -9.81 13.85
CA GLY A 80 -10.75 -10.34 15.09
C GLY A 80 -10.96 -11.85 14.99
N LYS A 81 -10.83 -12.57 16.12
CA LYS A 81 -11.08 -14.02 16.15
C LYS A 81 -12.51 -14.40 15.77
N ASP A 82 -13.45 -13.52 16.10
CA ASP A 82 -14.89 -13.69 15.85
C ASP A 82 -15.37 -12.87 14.64
N GLU A 83 -14.45 -12.20 13.91
CA GLU A 83 -14.78 -11.39 12.73
C GLU A 83 -15.04 -12.30 11.53
N SER A 84 -16.26 -12.23 11.00
CA SER A 84 -16.69 -13.04 9.86
C SER A 84 -15.95 -12.67 8.58
N ASP A 85 -15.95 -13.57 7.58
CA ASP A 85 -15.34 -13.29 6.28
C ASP A 85 -16.03 -12.11 5.58
N LEU A 86 -17.33 -11.93 5.81
CA LEU A 86 -18.08 -10.79 5.28
C LEU A 86 -17.62 -9.47 5.90
N GLU A 87 -17.49 -9.39 7.22
CA GLU A 87 -17.02 -8.18 7.91
C GLU A 87 -15.57 -7.86 7.52
N TRP A 88 -14.70 -8.86 7.53
CA TRP A 88 -13.30 -8.70 7.13
C TRP A 88 -13.17 -8.28 5.66
N GLY A 89 -13.87 -8.98 4.76
CA GLY A 89 -13.88 -8.69 3.34
C GLY A 89 -14.40 -7.29 3.03
N ARG A 90 -15.49 -6.85 3.70
CA ARG A 90 -16.00 -5.48 3.59
C ARG A 90 -15.00 -4.45 4.11
N ALA A 91 -14.35 -4.71 5.24
CA ALA A 91 -13.33 -3.81 5.76
C ALA A 91 -12.15 -3.65 4.80
N LYS A 92 -11.66 -4.75 4.21
CA LYS A 92 -10.57 -4.73 3.21
C LYS A 92 -10.99 -4.04 1.92
N TRP A 93 -12.21 -4.31 1.43
CA TRP A 93 -12.77 -3.63 0.27
C TRP A 93 -12.91 -2.12 0.49
N THR A 94 -13.48 -1.72 1.62
CA THR A 94 -13.76 -0.32 1.94
C THR A 94 -12.48 0.48 2.13
N GLN A 95 -11.47 -0.12 2.76
CA GLN A 95 -10.20 0.56 3.00
C GLN A 95 -9.40 0.78 1.71
N ASP A 96 -9.54 -0.09 0.71
CA ASP A 96 -8.85 -0.02 -0.59
C ASP A 96 -7.35 0.29 -0.46
N GLU A 97 -6.63 -0.53 0.31
CA GLU A 97 -5.19 -0.34 0.57
C GLU A 97 -4.36 -0.37 -0.71
N GLU A 98 -4.77 -1.17 -1.70
CA GLU A 98 -4.13 -1.20 -3.02
C GLU A 98 -4.32 0.12 -3.76
N GLY A 99 -5.55 0.64 -3.83
CA GLY A 99 -5.83 1.93 -4.45
C GLY A 99 -5.11 3.10 -3.74
N ALA A 100 -5.01 3.06 -2.42
CA ALA A 100 -4.28 4.04 -1.61
C ALA A 100 -2.79 4.12 -2.00
N VAL A 101 -2.21 3.05 -2.53
CA VAL A 101 -0.86 3.04 -3.11
C VAL A 101 -0.91 3.27 -4.62
N GLY A 102 -1.50 2.33 -5.36
CA GLY A 102 -1.47 2.24 -6.82
C GLY A 102 -2.12 3.42 -7.52
N LEU A 103 -3.38 3.75 -7.20
CA LEU A 103 -4.09 4.88 -7.83
C LEU A 103 -3.46 6.22 -7.45
N VAL A 104 -3.04 6.37 -6.20
CA VAL A 104 -2.37 7.59 -5.72
C VAL A 104 -1.05 7.79 -6.47
N MET A 105 -0.23 6.75 -6.57
CA MET A 105 1.06 6.84 -7.27
C MET A 105 0.89 6.98 -8.78
N GLN A 106 -0.09 6.31 -9.39
CA GLN A 106 -0.41 6.50 -10.81
C GLN A 106 -0.75 7.97 -11.11
N LYS A 107 -1.65 8.59 -10.33
CA LYS A 107 -1.99 10.01 -10.48
C LYS A 107 -0.79 10.93 -10.23
N ARG A 108 0.06 10.64 -9.24
CA ARG A 108 1.23 11.46 -8.90
C ARG A 108 2.33 11.40 -9.95
N LEU A 109 2.64 10.22 -10.47
CA LEU A 109 3.69 10.03 -11.47
C LEU A 109 3.24 10.50 -12.86
N ALA A 110 1.95 10.37 -13.19
CA ALA A 110 1.39 10.91 -14.43
C ALA A 110 1.57 12.43 -14.52
N LYS A 111 1.39 13.16 -13.40
CA LYS A 111 1.68 14.61 -13.32
C LYS A 111 3.15 14.96 -13.59
N GLN A 112 4.06 13.99 -13.47
CA GLN A 112 5.49 14.12 -13.74
C GLN A 112 5.88 13.50 -15.09
N GLY A 113 4.92 13.15 -15.93
CA GLY A 113 5.16 12.59 -17.27
C GLY A 113 5.49 11.09 -17.30
N PHE A 114 5.24 10.35 -16.22
CA PHE A 114 5.43 8.90 -16.19
C PHE A 114 4.09 8.16 -16.06
N GLU A 115 3.84 7.25 -16.99
CA GLU A 115 2.66 6.40 -17.01
C GLU A 115 2.92 5.11 -16.22
N LEU A 116 2.43 5.06 -14.99
CA LEU A 116 2.46 3.86 -14.16
C LEU A 116 1.36 2.89 -14.60
N LYS A 117 1.73 1.62 -14.82
CA LYS A 117 0.77 0.54 -15.05
C LYS A 117 0.34 -0.01 -13.69
N PHE A 118 -0.87 0.32 -13.28
CA PHE A 118 -1.49 -0.23 -12.07
C PHE A 118 -2.82 -0.88 -12.45
N GLU A 119 -3.01 -2.10 -11.98
CA GLU A 119 -4.25 -2.85 -12.08
C GLU A 119 -4.59 -3.34 -10.67
N HIS A 120 -5.82 -3.06 -10.24
CA HIS A 120 -6.30 -3.50 -8.95
C HIS A 120 -6.47 -5.02 -8.98
N SER A 121 -6.03 -5.75 -7.96
CA SER A 121 -6.08 -7.21 -7.99
C SER A 121 -7.50 -7.77 -7.82
N MET A 122 -8.45 -6.92 -7.43
CA MET A 122 -9.85 -7.23 -7.18
C MET A 122 -10.08 -8.34 -6.15
N ARG A 123 -9.11 -8.57 -5.26
CA ARG A 123 -9.12 -9.68 -4.28
C ARG A 123 -10.32 -9.65 -3.33
N TYR A 124 -10.90 -8.47 -3.11
CA TYR A 124 -12.03 -8.28 -2.21
C TYR A 124 -13.35 -7.93 -2.91
N LEU A 125 -13.42 -8.07 -4.24
CA LEU A 125 -14.59 -7.69 -5.04
C LEU A 125 -15.86 -8.43 -4.63
N GLU A 126 -15.77 -9.69 -4.18
CA GLU A 126 -16.95 -10.46 -3.78
C GLU A 126 -17.70 -9.88 -2.57
N TRP A 127 -17.01 -9.05 -1.78
CA TRP A 127 -17.53 -8.33 -0.61
C TRP A 127 -17.79 -6.85 -0.89
N ALA A 128 -17.73 -6.41 -2.14
CA ALA A 128 -18.16 -5.07 -2.52
C ALA A 128 -19.61 -4.82 -2.13
N GLU A 129 -19.93 -3.59 -1.71
CA GLU A 129 -21.31 -3.19 -1.45
C GLU A 129 -22.17 -3.39 -2.70
N ARG A 130 -23.29 -4.09 -2.53
CA ARG A 130 -24.30 -4.25 -3.58
C ARG A 130 -25.39 -3.21 -3.37
N GLU A 131 -26.08 -2.79 -4.43
CA GLU A 131 -27.15 -1.79 -4.33
C GLU A 131 -28.23 -2.15 -3.27
N GLU A 132 -28.45 -3.44 -3.03
CA GLU A 132 -29.37 -3.98 -2.01
C GLU A 132 -28.93 -3.72 -0.56
N ASP A 133 -27.63 -3.48 -0.30
CA ASP A 133 -27.08 -3.24 1.05
C ASP A 133 -27.39 -1.83 1.58
N THR A 134 -27.83 -0.90 0.71
CA THR A 134 -28.07 0.51 1.04
C THR A 134 -29.55 0.83 1.33
N ALA A 135 -30.43 -0.16 1.21
CA ALA A 135 -31.88 0.01 1.29
C ALA A 135 -32.51 -0.37 2.65
N SER A 136 -31.71 -0.49 3.72
CA SER A 136 -32.19 -0.87 5.08
C SER A 136 -32.09 0.27 6.09
#